data_AF-A0A9P8NCL7-F1
#
_entry.id   AF-A0A9P8NCL7-F1
#
_cell.length_a   1.000
_cell.length_b   1.000
_cell.length_c   1.000
_cell.angle_alpha   90.00
_cell.angle_beta   90.00
_cell.angle_gamma   90.00
#
_symmetry.space_group_name_H-M   'P 1'
#
loop_
_entity.id
_entity.type
_entity.pdbx_description
1 polymer ?
#
loop_
_entity_poly.entity_id
_entity_poly.type
_entity_poly.pdbx_seq_one_letter_code
_entity_poly.pdbx_strand_id
1 'polypeptide(L)'
;MARIVSAKQRNSRHTAHYADFLQKFAQREKEKRTITKPSPLNARQRAALREQLQDMRFLKPDYADGTKINIARILRKWKIYCKATESGPWMEVIKRLDRPMAMDFLDHLCERWKITSEGTSWEYWRQYKQLYSSVTGRYFDRNDNREVQKWHDTVLVSKWKLRPPNIDGKPVLGTDDLLILQTFNIAYDEGVFPSERHRIQLSGCYLLLAFTGARPAEIVDNEKRRPKDEDLAYDSDQPVDDDSRLLENMLYQETIARGRPKALCYEDICLSFITKELIV
;
A
#
# COMPACT_ATOMS: atom_id res chain seq x y z
N MET A 1 27.97 16.93 -42.63
CA MET A 1 26.71 16.85 -43.42
C MET A 1 25.68 16.01 -42.67
N ALA A 2 24.75 16.64 -41.95
CA ALA A 2 23.68 15.95 -41.24
C ALA A 2 22.56 15.58 -42.23
N ARG A 3 22.20 14.29 -42.32
CA ARG A 3 21.08 13.81 -43.13
C ARG A 3 19.77 14.34 -42.54
N ILE A 4 19.13 15.26 -43.24
CA ILE A 4 17.76 15.70 -42.94
C ILE A 4 16.82 14.56 -43.32
N VAL A 5 16.32 13.85 -42.31
CA VAL A 5 15.28 12.84 -42.49
C VAL A 5 13.96 13.56 -42.81
N SER A 6 13.42 13.30 -44.01
CA SER A 6 12.18 13.89 -44.52
C SER A 6 10.99 13.63 -43.57
N ALA A 7 10.12 14.63 -43.40
CA ALA A 7 8.89 14.55 -42.61
C ALA A 7 7.99 13.35 -43.00
N LYS A 8 8.03 12.95 -44.28
CA LYS A 8 7.30 11.78 -44.80
C LYS A 8 7.81 10.46 -44.21
N GLN A 9 9.10 10.39 -43.90
CA GLN A 9 9.78 9.24 -43.31
C GLN A 9 9.61 9.15 -41.78
N ARG A 10 9.34 10.28 -41.11
CA ARG A 10 8.93 10.30 -39.70
C ARG A 10 7.48 9.85 -39.54
N ASN A 11 6.57 10.30 -40.40
CA ASN A 11 5.16 9.88 -40.39
C ASN A 11 4.99 8.37 -40.65
N SER A 12 5.76 7.79 -41.57
CA SER A 12 5.69 6.34 -41.87
C SER A 12 6.22 5.48 -40.72
N ARG A 13 7.27 5.92 -40.02
CA ARG A 13 7.77 5.25 -38.81
C ARG A 13 6.75 5.33 -37.67
N HIS A 14 6.13 6.48 -37.44
CA HIS A 14 5.14 6.66 -36.39
C HIS A 14 3.87 5.81 -36.62
N THR A 15 3.41 5.70 -37.87
CA THR A 15 2.27 4.81 -38.23
C THR A 15 2.63 3.34 -38.10
N ALA A 16 3.86 2.94 -38.46
CA ALA A 16 4.34 1.58 -38.28
C ALA A 16 4.44 1.17 -36.80
N HIS A 17 4.95 2.06 -35.94
CA HIS A 17 5.02 1.82 -34.48
C HIS A 17 3.63 1.74 -33.83
N TYR A 18 2.68 2.55 -34.30
CA TYR A 18 1.30 2.51 -33.81
C TYR A 18 0.56 1.22 -34.22
N ALA A 19 0.74 0.76 -35.46
CA ALA A 19 0.18 -0.49 -35.94
C ALA A 19 0.76 -1.71 -35.19
N ASP A 20 2.08 -1.72 -34.97
CA ASP A 20 2.78 -2.76 -34.19
C ASP A 20 2.31 -2.78 -32.73
N PHE A 21 2.08 -1.61 -32.12
CA PHE A 21 1.48 -1.51 -30.78
C PHE A 21 0.07 -2.11 -30.72
N LEU A 22 -0.82 -1.74 -31.66
CA LEU A 22 -2.18 -2.27 -31.69
C LEU A 22 -2.20 -3.79 -31.89
N GLN A 23 -1.30 -4.31 -32.73
CA GLN A 23 -1.18 -5.75 -32.97
C GLN A 23 -0.70 -6.49 -31.71
N LYS A 24 0.36 -5.98 -31.04
CA LYS A 24 0.85 -6.52 -29.77
C LYS A 24 -0.18 -6.42 -28.65
N PHE A 25 -0.93 -5.33 -28.59
CA PHE A 25 -2.01 -5.13 -27.63
C PHE A 25 -3.15 -6.12 -27.87
N ALA A 26 -3.62 -6.25 -29.11
CA ALA A 26 -4.67 -7.20 -29.48
C ALA A 26 -4.25 -8.65 -29.24
N GLN A 27 -2.99 -8.98 -29.49
CA GLN A 27 -2.43 -10.30 -29.21
C GLN A 27 -2.37 -10.58 -27.70
N ARG A 28 -1.86 -9.63 -26.89
CA ARG A 28 -1.87 -9.76 -25.42
C ARG A 28 -3.29 -9.87 -24.85
N GLU A 29 -4.25 -9.11 -25.38
CA GLU A 29 -5.66 -9.21 -24.98
C GLU A 29 -6.26 -10.56 -25.38
N LYS A 30 -5.91 -11.08 -26.56
CA LYS A 30 -6.34 -12.41 -27.02
C LYS A 30 -5.76 -13.51 -26.12
N GLU A 31 -4.47 -13.41 -25.77
CA GLU A 31 -3.77 -14.31 -24.84
C GLU A 31 -4.35 -14.25 -23.43
N LYS A 32 -4.67 -13.05 -22.92
CA LYS A 32 -5.37 -12.85 -21.64
C LYS A 32 -6.80 -13.37 -21.65
N ARG A 33 -7.50 -13.38 -22.80
CA ARG A 33 -8.86 -13.92 -22.92
C ARG A 33 -8.88 -15.45 -23.01
N THR A 34 -7.78 -16.07 -23.43
CA THR A 34 -7.55 -17.51 -23.29
C THR A 34 -7.18 -17.91 -21.86
N ILE A 35 -8.02 -17.55 -20.89
CA ILE A 35 -7.98 -18.18 -19.56
C ILE A 35 -8.56 -19.59 -19.75
N THR A 36 -7.68 -20.56 -19.99
CA THR A 36 -8.07 -21.97 -20.04
C THR A 36 -8.48 -22.39 -18.64
N LYS A 37 -9.79 -22.45 -18.37
CA LYS A 37 -10.28 -22.99 -17.10
C LYS A 37 -9.77 -24.44 -16.96
N PRO A 38 -9.22 -24.83 -15.80
CA PRO A 38 -8.84 -26.21 -15.58
C PRO A 38 -10.07 -27.12 -15.72
N SER A 39 -9.87 -28.33 -16.24
CA SER A 39 -10.93 -29.31 -16.39
C SER A 39 -11.63 -29.57 -15.05
N PRO A 40 -12.97 -29.77 -15.05
CA PRO A 40 -13.69 -30.06 -13.82
C PRO A 40 -13.16 -31.29 -13.10
N LEU A 41 -12.96 -31.19 -11.78
CA LEU A 41 -12.58 -32.33 -10.95
C LEU A 41 -13.72 -33.36 -10.89
N ASN A 42 -13.38 -34.63 -11.09
CA ASN A 42 -14.29 -35.75 -10.92
C ASN A 42 -14.56 -36.06 -9.42
N ALA A 43 -15.50 -36.96 -9.13
CA ALA A 43 -15.93 -37.25 -7.77
C ALA A 43 -14.79 -37.74 -6.85
N ARG A 44 -13.89 -38.58 -7.37
CA ARG A 44 -12.73 -39.12 -6.62
C ARG A 44 -11.71 -38.01 -6.32
N GLN A 45 -11.41 -37.17 -7.30
CA GLN A 45 -10.52 -36.02 -7.13
C GLN A 45 -11.08 -35.01 -6.12
N ARG A 46 -12.40 -34.80 -6.11
CA ARG A 46 -13.06 -33.94 -5.12
C ARG A 46 -13.02 -34.53 -3.71
N ALA A 47 -13.13 -35.85 -3.56
CA ALA A 47 -13.00 -36.51 -2.26
C ALA A 47 -11.57 -36.34 -1.70
N ALA A 48 -10.55 -36.60 -2.51
CA ALA A 48 -9.15 -36.41 -2.12
C ALA A 48 -8.83 -34.94 -1.78
N LEU A 49 -9.37 -33.98 -2.55
CA LEU A 49 -9.19 -32.56 -2.25
C LEU A 49 -9.81 -32.17 -0.90
N ARG A 50 -10.98 -32.72 -0.54
CA ARG A 50 -11.60 -32.44 0.78
C ARG A 50 -10.75 -32.95 1.93
N GLU A 51 -10.16 -34.14 1.78
CA GLU A 51 -9.23 -34.70 2.78
C GLU A 51 -8.00 -33.80 2.94
N GLN A 52 -7.38 -33.37 1.83
CA GLN A 52 -6.26 -32.41 1.87
C GLN A 52 -6.63 -31.06 2.52
N LEU A 53 -7.86 -30.59 2.33
CA LEU A 53 -8.33 -29.33 2.91
C LEU A 53 -8.67 -29.45 4.40
N GLN A 54 -8.92 -30.65 4.93
CA GLN A 54 -9.15 -30.84 6.38
C GLN A 54 -7.89 -30.54 7.20
N ASP A 55 -6.70 -30.83 6.64
CA ASP A 55 -5.42 -30.56 7.29
C ASP A 55 -5.02 -29.07 7.21
N MET A 56 -5.56 -28.34 6.23
CA MET A 56 -5.33 -26.90 6.07
C MET A 56 -6.21 -26.07 7.00
N ARG A 57 -5.78 -25.92 8.26
CA ARG A 57 -6.48 -25.09 9.26
C ARG A 57 -6.41 -23.59 8.98
N PHE A 58 -5.38 -23.12 8.27
CA PHE A 58 -5.20 -21.70 7.98
C PHE A 58 -4.54 -21.49 6.62
N LEU A 59 -5.21 -20.74 5.75
CA LEU A 59 -4.66 -20.28 4.49
C LEU A 59 -4.03 -18.90 4.72
N LYS A 60 -2.71 -18.82 4.57
CA LYS A 60 -2.00 -17.54 4.63
C LYS A 60 -2.51 -16.63 3.52
N PRO A 61 -2.99 -15.42 3.85
CA PRO A 61 -3.39 -14.45 2.83
C PRO A 61 -2.19 -14.08 1.96
N ASP A 62 -2.39 -14.03 0.65
CA ASP A 62 -1.46 -13.40 -0.28
C ASP A 62 -1.66 -11.88 -0.19
N TYR A 63 -0.88 -11.25 0.69
CA TYR A 63 -0.97 -9.83 0.94
C TYR A 63 -0.45 -9.02 -0.25
N ALA A 64 -1.12 -7.91 -0.57
CA ALA A 64 -0.55 -6.93 -1.49
C ALA A 64 0.76 -6.35 -0.92
N ASP A 65 1.68 -5.92 -1.79
CA ASP A 65 2.98 -5.36 -1.38
C ASP A 65 2.85 -4.22 -0.36
N GLY A 66 1.87 -3.34 -0.53
CA GLY A 66 1.59 -2.28 0.45
C GLY A 66 1.23 -2.80 1.85
N THR A 67 0.55 -3.94 1.92
CA THR A 67 0.22 -4.61 3.18
C THR A 67 1.45 -5.27 3.79
N LYS A 68 2.31 -5.91 2.99
CA LYS A 68 3.60 -6.46 3.45
C LYS A 68 4.48 -5.37 4.09
N ILE A 69 4.56 -4.20 3.44
CA ILE A 69 5.28 -3.03 3.96
C ILE A 69 4.68 -2.57 5.30
N ASN A 70 3.34 -2.50 5.41
CA ASN A 70 2.68 -2.12 6.65
C ASN A 70 2.96 -3.13 7.79
N ILE A 71 2.96 -4.44 7.50
CA ILE A 71 3.29 -5.50 8.45
C ILE A 71 4.75 -5.36 8.94
N ALA A 72 5.69 -5.08 8.03
CA ALA A 72 7.09 -4.85 8.40
C ALA A 72 7.25 -3.61 9.29
N ARG A 73 6.48 -2.55 9.04
CA ARG A 73 6.49 -1.33 9.88
C ARG A 73 5.93 -1.57 11.27
N ILE A 74 4.79 -2.28 11.40
CA ILE A 74 4.23 -2.57 12.73
C ILE A 74 5.10 -3.55 13.52
N LEU A 75 5.81 -4.46 12.84
CA LEU A 75 6.81 -5.34 13.47
C LEU A 75 7.90 -4.55 14.19
N ARG A 76 8.45 -3.49 13.56
CA ARG A 76 9.47 -2.64 14.22
C ARG A 76 8.94 -2.03 15.51
N LYS A 77 7.70 -1.52 15.47
CA LYS A 77 7.04 -0.95 16.66
C LYS A 77 6.81 -2.02 17.73
N TRP A 78 6.44 -3.22 17.34
CA TRP A 78 6.28 -4.37 18.23
C TRP A 78 7.60 -4.78 18.91
N LYS A 79 8.72 -4.82 18.19
CA LYS A 79 10.04 -5.09 18.78
C LYS A 79 10.43 -4.05 19.81
N ILE A 80 10.19 -2.78 19.51
CA ILE A 80 10.45 -1.67 20.43
C ILE A 80 9.63 -1.85 21.72
N TYR A 81 8.35 -2.19 21.60
CA TYR A 81 7.50 -2.52 22.75
C TYR A 81 8.04 -3.71 23.56
N CYS A 82 8.43 -4.80 22.90
CA CYS A 82 8.98 -5.99 23.58
C CYS A 82 10.26 -5.65 24.36
N LYS A 83 11.10 -4.76 23.80
CA LYS A 83 12.31 -4.25 24.46
C LYS A 83 11.96 -3.35 25.65
N ALA A 84 11.00 -2.45 25.49
CA ALA A 84 10.57 -1.51 26.53
C ALA A 84 9.91 -2.21 27.73
N THR A 85 9.21 -3.32 27.48
CA THR A 85 8.53 -4.11 28.51
C THR A 85 9.34 -5.30 29.03
N GLU A 86 10.59 -5.45 28.56
CA GLU A 86 11.47 -6.59 28.88
C GLU A 86 10.79 -7.97 28.68
N SER A 87 9.85 -8.05 27.73
CA SER A 87 9.01 -9.22 27.50
C SER A 87 9.77 -10.41 26.89
N GLY A 88 11.00 -10.20 26.42
CA GLY A 88 11.82 -11.20 25.74
C GLY A 88 11.69 -11.17 24.20
N PRO A 89 12.06 -12.27 23.50
CA PRO A 89 12.11 -12.31 22.04
C PRO A 89 10.74 -12.07 21.40
N TRP A 90 10.65 -11.06 20.52
CA TRP A 90 9.39 -10.56 19.97
C TRP A 90 8.50 -11.63 19.33
N MET A 91 9.10 -12.65 18.70
CA MET A 91 8.39 -13.73 18.00
C MET A 91 7.69 -14.68 18.97
N GLU A 92 8.30 -14.96 20.13
CA GLU A 92 7.68 -15.77 21.16
C GLU A 92 6.61 -14.98 21.91
N VAL A 93 6.82 -13.67 22.11
CA VAL A 93 5.83 -12.78 22.74
C VAL A 93 4.56 -12.68 21.90
N ILE A 94 4.66 -12.53 20.58
CA ILE A 94 3.46 -12.41 19.74
C ILE A 94 2.67 -13.71 19.62
N LYS A 95 3.32 -14.88 19.75
CA LYS A 95 2.63 -16.19 19.77
C LYS A 95 1.74 -16.36 21.00
N ARG A 96 2.12 -15.74 22.12
CA ARG A 96 1.34 -15.74 23.39
C ARG A 96 0.47 -14.50 23.56
N LEU A 97 0.27 -13.72 22.50
CA LEU A 97 -0.52 -12.50 22.54
C LEU A 97 -1.93 -12.77 23.08
N ASP A 98 -2.30 -12.03 24.12
CA ASP A 98 -3.63 -12.02 24.70
C ASP A 98 -4.27 -10.63 24.58
N ARG A 99 -5.53 -10.54 25.02
CA ARG A 99 -6.28 -9.28 24.98
C ARG A 99 -5.62 -8.15 25.78
N PRO A 100 -5.21 -8.32 27.05
CA PRO A 100 -4.51 -7.28 27.80
C PRO A 100 -3.25 -6.77 27.10
N MET A 101 -2.40 -7.66 26.59
CA MET A 101 -1.16 -7.27 25.90
C MET A 101 -1.44 -6.54 24.58
N ALA A 102 -2.50 -6.92 23.87
CA ALA A 102 -2.95 -6.17 22.69
C ALA A 102 -3.39 -4.73 23.02
N MET A 103 -4.12 -4.55 24.13
CA MET A 103 -4.52 -3.22 24.62
C MET A 103 -3.31 -2.40 25.06
N ASP A 104 -2.42 -2.99 25.85
CA ASP A 104 -1.20 -2.34 26.33
C ASP A 104 -0.29 -1.90 25.18
N PHE A 105 -0.12 -2.75 24.15
CA PHE A 105 0.63 -2.37 22.96
C PHE A 105 0.01 -1.17 22.22
N LEU A 106 -1.31 -1.09 22.11
CA LEU A 106 -1.99 0.06 21.51
C LEU A 106 -1.83 1.34 22.34
N ASP A 107 -1.83 1.23 23.67
CA ASP A 107 -1.53 2.34 24.57
C ASP A 107 -0.10 2.84 24.39
N HIS A 108 0.86 1.92 24.39
CA HIS A 108 2.28 2.24 24.13
C HIS A 108 2.50 2.88 22.75
N LEU A 109 1.73 2.49 21.74
CA LEU A 109 1.77 3.12 20.42
C LEU A 109 1.39 4.61 20.48
N CYS A 110 0.38 4.96 21.27
CA CYS A 110 -0.07 6.35 21.43
C CYS A 110 0.85 7.16 22.34
N GLU A 111 1.47 6.51 23.33
CA GLU A 111 2.46 7.12 24.21
C GLU A 111 3.74 7.50 23.46
N ARG A 112 4.28 6.55 22.68
CA ARG A 112 5.62 6.69 22.11
C ARG A 112 5.65 7.48 20.80
N TRP A 113 4.59 7.38 19.98
CA TRP A 113 4.53 8.06 18.69
C TRP A 113 3.46 9.15 18.71
N LYS A 114 3.66 10.21 17.93
CA LYS A 114 2.70 11.32 17.77
C LYS A 114 1.46 10.89 16.99
N ILE A 115 0.60 10.08 17.61
CA ILE A 115 -0.69 9.66 17.07
C ILE A 115 -1.75 10.64 17.55
N THR A 116 -2.40 11.34 16.62
CA THR A 116 -3.44 12.32 16.92
C THR A 116 -4.80 11.92 16.37
N SER A 117 -4.88 10.85 15.58
CA SER A 117 -6.09 10.39 14.89
C SER A 117 -6.49 9.01 15.36
N GLU A 118 -7.77 8.86 15.69
CA GLU A 118 -8.41 7.57 16.02
C GLU A 118 -8.26 6.57 14.87
N GLY A 119 -8.37 7.06 13.62
CA GLY A 119 -8.21 6.21 12.45
C GLY A 119 -6.80 5.62 12.35
N THR A 120 -5.78 6.36 12.77
CA THR A 120 -4.37 5.91 12.73
C THR A 120 -4.10 4.84 13.78
N SER A 121 -4.56 5.02 15.03
CA SER A 121 -4.41 3.99 16.08
C SER A 121 -5.13 2.70 15.68
N TRP A 122 -6.35 2.81 15.14
CA TRP A 122 -7.11 1.63 14.70
C TRP A 122 -6.49 0.94 13.49
N GLU A 123 -5.88 1.69 12.58
CA GLU A 123 -5.15 1.11 11.45
C GLU A 123 -3.91 0.35 11.91
N TYR A 124 -3.18 0.85 12.93
CA TYR A 124 -2.11 0.07 13.55
C TYR A 124 -2.60 -1.22 14.19
N TRP A 125 -3.77 -1.22 14.84
CA TRP A 125 -4.37 -2.46 15.33
C TRP A 125 -4.62 -3.48 14.21
N ARG A 126 -5.13 -3.04 13.05
CA ARG A 126 -5.35 -3.92 11.89
C ARG A 126 -4.05 -4.51 11.37
N GLN A 127 -3.01 -3.70 11.25
CA GLN A 127 -1.67 -4.15 10.83
C GLN A 127 -1.09 -5.13 11.84
N TYR A 128 -1.29 -4.89 13.13
CA TYR A 128 -0.82 -5.77 14.18
C TYR A 128 -1.51 -7.14 14.16
N LYS A 129 -2.83 -7.19 13.89
CA LYS A 129 -3.54 -8.46 13.66
C LYS A 129 -3.02 -9.21 12.44
N GLN A 130 -2.64 -8.50 11.37
CA GLN A 130 -2.04 -9.12 10.19
C GLN A 130 -0.67 -9.71 10.53
N LEU A 131 0.15 -9.00 11.33
CA LEU A 131 1.41 -9.52 11.84
C LEU A 131 1.18 -10.81 12.67
N TYR A 132 0.27 -10.77 13.64
CA TYR A 132 -0.11 -11.93 14.45
C TYR A 132 -0.49 -13.12 13.57
N SER A 133 -1.34 -12.89 12.56
CA SER A 133 -1.83 -13.94 11.68
C SER A 133 -0.72 -14.52 10.78
N SER A 134 0.22 -13.69 10.32
CA SER A 134 1.38 -14.13 9.53
C SER A 134 2.32 -15.03 10.32
N VAL A 135 2.50 -14.75 11.61
CA VAL A 135 3.41 -15.50 12.50
C VAL A 135 2.76 -16.77 13.04
N THR A 136 1.52 -16.67 13.55
CA THR A 136 0.86 -17.78 14.24
C THR A 136 0.08 -18.70 13.32
N GLY A 137 -0.23 -18.25 12.10
CA GLY A 137 -1.15 -18.95 11.21
C GLY A 137 -2.56 -19.06 11.81
N ARG A 138 -3.00 -18.07 12.60
CA ARG A 138 -4.33 -18.02 13.21
C ARG A 138 -4.83 -16.59 13.21
N TYR A 139 -6.15 -16.42 13.11
CA TYR A 139 -6.74 -15.11 13.37
C TYR A 139 -6.78 -14.83 14.87
N PHE A 140 -6.58 -13.57 15.22
CA PHE A 140 -6.80 -13.10 16.59
C PHE A 140 -8.25 -13.39 17.00
N ASP A 141 -8.47 -13.78 18.26
CA ASP A 141 -9.79 -14.19 18.71
C ASP A 141 -10.84 -13.10 18.45
N ARG A 142 -12.04 -13.53 18.02
CA ARG A 142 -13.09 -12.61 17.57
C ARG A 142 -13.70 -11.85 18.74
N ASN A 143 -13.86 -12.50 19.90
CA ASN A 143 -14.41 -11.87 21.09
C ASN A 143 -13.39 -10.90 21.68
N ASP A 144 -12.14 -11.32 21.80
CA ASP A 144 -11.06 -10.45 22.27
C ASP A 144 -10.88 -9.24 21.36
N ASN A 145 -10.94 -9.42 20.02
CA ASN A 145 -10.89 -8.28 19.10
C ASN A 145 -12.04 -7.28 19.32
N ARG A 146 -13.24 -7.74 19.67
CA ARG A 146 -14.38 -6.85 19.98
C ARG A 146 -14.14 -6.10 21.29
N GLU A 147 -13.57 -6.74 22.29
CA GLU A 147 -13.24 -6.10 23.56
C GLU A 147 -12.10 -5.09 23.39
N VAL A 148 -11.07 -5.40 22.59
CA VAL A 148 -10.03 -4.43 22.19
C VAL A 148 -10.64 -3.23 21.49
N GLN A 149 -11.62 -3.44 20.59
CA GLN A 149 -12.31 -2.34 19.92
C GLN A 149 -13.08 -1.45 20.92
N LYS A 150 -13.88 -2.05 21.81
CA LYS A 150 -14.62 -1.29 22.82
C LYS A 150 -13.69 -0.48 23.71
N TRP A 151 -12.62 -1.09 24.20
CA TRP A 151 -11.61 -0.41 25.02
C TRP A 151 -10.89 0.70 24.24
N HIS A 152 -10.54 0.47 22.97
CA HIS A 152 -9.95 1.48 22.10
C HIS A 152 -10.87 2.70 22.00
N ASP A 153 -12.14 2.49 21.64
CA ASP A 153 -13.10 3.55 21.36
C ASP A 153 -13.49 4.33 22.64
N THR A 154 -13.56 3.64 23.80
CA THR A 154 -14.03 4.25 25.06
C THR A 154 -12.90 4.79 25.94
N VAL A 155 -11.77 4.08 26.00
CA VAL A 155 -10.66 4.37 26.92
C VAL A 155 -9.49 5.01 26.19
N LEU A 156 -8.94 4.35 25.16
CA LEU A 156 -7.72 4.83 24.50
C LEU A 156 -7.93 6.17 23.79
N VAL A 157 -9.01 6.30 23.02
CA VAL A 157 -9.36 7.53 22.30
C VAL A 157 -9.51 8.70 23.27
N SER A 158 -10.22 8.48 24.38
CA SER A 158 -10.43 9.48 25.43
C SER A 158 -9.13 9.87 26.13
N LYS A 159 -8.31 8.88 26.52
CA LYS A 159 -7.04 9.07 27.24
C LYS A 159 -6.05 9.93 26.43
N TRP A 160 -5.89 9.62 25.15
CA TRP A 160 -4.94 10.30 24.27
C TRP A 160 -5.55 11.45 23.46
N LYS A 161 -6.82 11.78 23.71
CA LYS A 161 -7.59 12.82 22.99
C LYS A 161 -7.47 12.65 21.48
N LEU A 162 -7.56 11.41 21.02
CA LEU A 162 -7.47 11.09 19.59
C LEU A 162 -8.65 11.71 18.88
N ARG A 163 -8.39 12.30 17.71
CA ARG A 163 -9.42 12.95 16.91
C ARG A 163 -10.23 11.90 16.14
N PRO A 164 -11.56 11.85 16.32
CA PRO A 164 -12.43 11.04 15.48
C PRO A 164 -12.34 11.38 13.98
N PRO A 165 -12.58 10.40 13.11
CA PRO A 165 -12.54 10.61 11.67
C PRO A 165 -13.64 11.58 11.22
N ASN A 166 -13.27 12.52 10.34
CA ASN A 166 -14.18 13.42 9.61
C ASN A 166 -15.02 14.40 10.47
N ILE A 167 -14.58 14.79 11.68
CA ILE A 167 -15.34 15.77 12.50
C ILE A 167 -15.63 17.07 11.75
N ASP A 168 -14.67 17.59 10.99
CA ASP A 168 -14.81 18.87 10.28
C ASP A 168 -15.24 18.66 8.82
N GLY A 169 -15.70 17.46 8.47
CA GLY A 169 -15.77 17.00 7.09
C GLY A 169 -14.38 16.79 6.49
N LYS A 170 -14.34 16.21 5.29
CA LYS A 170 -13.13 16.27 4.47
C LYS A 170 -13.11 17.62 3.77
N PRO A 171 -11.99 18.36 3.76
CA PRO A 171 -11.88 19.53 2.89
C PRO A 171 -12.09 19.05 1.46
N VAL A 172 -13.12 19.58 0.79
CA VAL A 172 -13.41 19.31 -0.61
C VAL A 172 -13.05 20.57 -1.38
N LEU A 173 -12.13 20.43 -2.35
CA LEU A 173 -11.77 21.53 -3.24
C LEU A 173 -12.93 21.81 -4.19
N GLY A 174 -13.30 23.09 -4.30
CA GLY A 174 -14.27 23.58 -5.26
C GLY A 174 -13.66 23.89 -6.62
N THR A 175 -14.49 24.42 -7.52
CA THR A 175 -14.06 24.85 -8.86
C THR A 175 -13.02 25.97 -8.80
N ASP A 176 -13.16 26.91 -7.86
CA ASP A 176 -12.23 28.02 -7.68
C ASP A 176 -10.85 27.53 -7.22
N ASP A 177 -10.82 26.56 -6.31
CA ASP A 177 -9.58 25.91 -5.87
C ASP A 177 -8.88 25.18 -7.01
N LEU A 178 -9.64 24.51 -7.89
CA LEU A 178 -9.10 23.87 -9.08
C LEU A 178 -8.50 24.91 -10.02
N LEU A 179 -9.17 26.04 -10.25
CA LEU A 179 -8.63 27.13 -11.07
C LEU A 179 -7.31 27.65 -10.49
N ILE A 180 -7.27 27.92 -9.19
CA ILE A 180 -6.05 28.35 -8.49
C ILE A 180 -4.93 27.31 -8.66
N LEU A 181 -5.23 26.03 -8.47
CA LEU A 181 -4.26 24.94 -8.62
C LEU A 181 -3.70 24.89 -10.05
N GLN A 182 -4.57 25.05 -11.05
CA GLN A 182 -4.15 25.07 -12.46
C GLN A 182 -3.29 26.30 -12.77
N THR A 183 -3.71 27.49 -12.33
CA THR A 183 -2.95 28.72 -12.54
C THR A 183 -1.59 28.65 -11.86
N PHE A 184 -1.51 28.14 -10.63
CA PHE A 184 -0.24 27.94 -9.94
C PHE A 184 0.67 27.00 -10.73
N ASN A 185 0.17 25.82 -11.10
CA ASN A 185 0.94 24.80 -11.81
C ASN A 185 1.50 25.28 -13.17
N ILE A 186 0.78 26.15 -13.88
CA ILE A 186 1.19 26.65 -15.20
C ILE A 186 2.00 27.94 -15.13
N ALA A 187 1.59 28.91 -14.31
CA ALA A 187 2.11 30.27 -14.37
C ALA A 187 3.11 30.61 -13.24
N TYR A 188 3.10 29.89 -12.13
CA TYR A 188 3.87 30.24 -10.93
C TYR A 188 4.80 29.14 -10.42
N ASP A 189 4.56 27.88 -10.78
CA ASP A 189 5.42 26.78 -10.35
C ASP A 189 6.76 26.81 -11.09
N GLU A 190 7.82 27.17 -10.36
CA GLU A 190 9.20 27.19 -10.84
C GLU A 190 9.91 25.82 -10.69
N GLY A 191 9.17 24.77 -10.32
CA GLY A 191 9.70 23.41 -10.21
C GLY A 191 10.39 22.95 -11.49
N VAL A 192 11.57 22.35 -11.36
CA VAL A 192 12.33 21.83 -12.50
C VAL A 192 11.80 20.44 -12.86
N PHE A 193 11.10 20.36 -13.99
CA PHE A 193 10.67 19.07 -14.55
C PHE A 193 11.73 18.53 -15.51
N PRO A 194 11.89 17.20 -15.63
CA PRO A 194 12.72 16.60 -16.68
C PRO A 194 12.28 17.02 -18.10
N SER A 195 11.02 17.39 -18.25
CA SER A 195 10.43 17.98 -19.45
C SER A 195 9.26 18.88 -19.07
N GLU A 196 9.16 20.06 -19.66
CA GLU A 196 7.99 20.96 -19.46
C GLU A 196 6.66 20.33 -19.92
N ARG A 197 6.69 19.23 -20.69
CA ARG A 197 5.47 18.45 -20.96
C ARG A 197 4.87 17.85 -19.69
N HIS A 198 5.68 17.52 -18.69
CA HIS A 198 5.20 16.96 -17.43
C HIS A 198 4.32 17.95 -16.66
N ARG A 199 4.61 19.25 -16.74
CA ARG A 199 3.78 20.31 -16.16
C ARG A 199 2.36 20.30 -16.75
N ILE A 200 2.25 20.16 -18.07
CA ILE A 200 0.98 20.07 -18.79
C ILE A 200 0.26 18.74 -18.47
N GLN A 201 1.00 17.63 -18.39
CA GLN A 201 0.43 16.33 -18.03
C GLN A 201 -0.10 16.31 -16.58
N LEU A 202 0.61 16.95 -15.65
CA LEU A 202 0.18 17.11 -14.26
C LEU A 202 -1.09 17.96 -14.17
N SER A 203 -1.17 19.06 -14.93
CA SER A 203 -2.39 19.86 -15.11
C SER A 203 -3.56 18.99 -15.60
N GLY A 204 -3.32 18.14 -16.61
CA GLY A 204 -4.30 17.18 -17.11
C GLY A 204 -4.75 16.16 -16.05
N CYS A 205 -3.83 15.69 -15.20
CA CYS A 205 -4.16 14.79 -14.09
C CYS A 205 -5.10 15.47 -13.08
N TYR A 206 -4.87 16.73 -12.72
CA TYR A 206 -5.78 17.46 -11.83
C TYR A 206 -7.19 17.59 -12.42
N LEU A 207 -7.32 17.88 -13.72
CA LEU A 207 -8.63 17.92 -14.38
C LEU A 207 -9.32 16.57 -14.35
N LEU A 208 -8.61 15.48 -14.69
CA LEU A 208 -9.17 14.14 -14.66
C LEU A 208 -9.64 13.76 -13.25
N LEU A 209 -8.84 14.03 -12.21
CA LEU A 209 -9.23 13.79 -10.82
C LEU A 209 -10.47 14.58 -10.43
N ALA A 210 -10.53 15.87 -10.78
CA ALA A 210 -11.65 16.74 -10.42
C ALA A 210 -12.96 16.34 -11.12
N PHE A 211 -12.92 16.01 -12.42
CA PHE A 211 -14.13 15.69 -13.18
C PHE A 211 -14.63 14.26 -12.99
N THR A 212 -13.76 13.31 -12.64
CA THR A 212 -14.13 11.89 -12.51
C THR A 212 -14.24 11.42 -11.06
N GLY A 213 -13.66 12.14 -10.11
CA GLY A 213 -13.51 11.67 -8.73
C GLY A 213 -12.63 10.42 -8.62
N ALA A 214 -11.85 10.09 -9.66
CA ALA A 214 -10.92 8.96 -9.65
C ALA A 214 -9.89 9.11 -8.54
N ARG A 215 -9.36 7.99 -8.05
CA ARG A 215 -8.27 8.03 -7.07
C ARG A 215 -6.97 8.39 -7.79
N PRO A 216 -6.04 9.13 -7.15
CA PRO A 216 -4.73 9.40 -7.73
C PRO A 216 -4.02 8.15 -8.27
N ALA A 217 -4.09 7.04 -7.53
CA ALA A 217 -3.50 5.75 -7.91
C ALA A 217 -4.12 5.07 -9.14
N GLU A 218 -5.25 5.58 -9.66
CA GLU A 218 -5.88 5.09 -10.90
C GLU A 218 -5.36 5.83 -12.13
N ILE A 219 -4.82 7.03 -11.93
CA ILE A 219 -4.31 7.92 -13.00
C ILE A 219 -2.78 7.89 -13.06
N VAL A 220 -2.13 7.88 -11.89
CA VAL A 220 -0.67 7.80 -11.76
C VAL A 220 -0.30 6.62 -10.87
N ASP A 221 0.87 6.02 -11.13
CA ASP A 221 1.35 4.94 -10.28
C ASP A 221 1.71 5.49 -8.88
N ASN A 222 1.24 4.80 -7.84
CA ASN A 222 1.43 5.18 -6.45
C ASN A 222 1.96 4.00 -5.61
N GLU A 223 2.69 3.09 -6.26
CA GLU A 223 3.41 2.03 -5.57
C GLU A 223 4.35 2.65 -4.53
N LYS A 224 4.10 2.35 -3.24
CA LYS A 224 5.02 2.73 -2.16
C LYS A 224 6.37 2.11 -2.49
N ARG A 225 7.44 2.91 -2.46
CA ARG A 225 8.80 2.38 -2.56
C ARG A 225 8.98 1.28 -1.53
N ARG A 226 9.48 0.13 -1.97
CA ARG A 226 9.94 -0.92 -1.07
C ARG A 226 10.96 -0.28 -0.12
N PRO A 227 10.89 -0.56 1.19
CA PRO A 227 11.91 -0.06 2.09
C PRO A 227 13.26 -0.56 1.58
N LYS A 228 14.17 0.38 1.26
CA LYS A 228 15.57 0.06 1.01
C LYS A 228 16.23 -0.26 2.35
N ASP A 229 17.27 -1.09 2.31
CA ASP A 229 18.10 -1.40 3.48
C ASP A 229 18.72 -0.13 4.12
N GLU A 230 18.84 0.97 3.37
CA GLU A 230 19.38 2.25 3.84
C GLU A 230 18.33 3.16 4.51
N ASP A 231 17.04 3.06 4.17
CA ASP A 231 15.96 3.75 4.90
C ASP A 231 15.68 3.10 6.27
N LEU A 232 16.48 2.08 6.64
CA LEU A 232 16.51 1.43 7.94
C LEU A 232 17.40 2.16 8.97
N ALA A 233 18.21 3.14 8.53
CA ALA A 233 19.24 3.77 9.37
C ALA A 233 18.76 4.97 10.20
N TYR A 234 17.61 5.56 9.87
CA TYR A 234 17.03 6.60 10.72
C TYR A 234 16.16 5.93 11.80
N ASP A 235 16.80 5.67 12.93
CA ASP A 235 16.24 5.44 14.27
C ASP A 235 16.35 4.01 14.87
N SER A 236 17.22 3.15 14.35
CA SER A 236 17.75 2.01 15.12
C SER A 236 18.93 1.34 14.39
N ASP A 237 20.16 1.59 14.84
CA ASP A 237 21.37 0.78 14.55
C ASP A 237 21.25 -0.63 15.18
N GLN A 238 20.25 -1.41 14.76
CA GLN A 238 20.15 -2.82 15.14
C GLN A 238 20.09 -3.68 13.88
N PRO A 239 20.98 -4.69 13.76
CA PRO A 239 20.91 -5.65 12.67
C PRO A 239 19.54 -6.33 12.65
N VAL A 240 19.00 -6.54 11.46
CA VAL A 240 17.73 -7.26 11.26
C VAL A 240 17.92 -8.70 11.73
N ASP A 241 17.24 -9.11 12.80
CA ASP A 241 17.32 -10.48 13.34
C ASP A 241 16.77 -11.53 12.35
N ASP A 242 17.27 -12.77 12.48
CA ASP A 242 16.94 -13.89 11.58
C ASP A 242 15.43 -14.18 11.52
N ASP A 243 14.69 -13.99 12.61
CA ASP A 243 13.23 -14.18 12.64
C ASP A 243 12.49 -13.16 11.78
N SER A 244 13.04 -11.94 11.67
CA SER A 244 12.48 -10.88 10.82
C SER A 244 12.74 -11.14 9.35
N ARG A 245 13.93 -11.67 9.02
CA ARG A 245 14.25 -12.14 7.66
C ARG A 245 13.34 -13.30 7.27
N LEU A 246 13.05 -14.22 8.20
CA LEU A 246 12.09 -15.30 7.98
C LEU A 246 10.69 -14.75 7.67
N LEU A 247 10.20 -13.78 8.44
CA LEU A 247 8.90 -13.15 8.18
C LEU A 247 8.86 -12.41 6.84
N GLU A 248 9.91 -11.67 6.49
CA GLU A 248 10.02 -11.07 5.16
C GLU A 248 9.97 -12.11 4.05
N ASN A 249 10.76 -13.19 4.17
CA ASN A 249 10.73 -14.30 3.20
C ASN A 249 9.33 -14.92 3.07
N MET A 250 8.60 -15.08 4.18
CA MET A 250 7.21 -15.56 4.15
C MET A 250 6.26 -14.57 3.46
N LEU A 251 6.44 -13.27 3.67
CA LEU A 251 5.61 -12.24 3.05
C LEU A 251 5.91 -12.13 1.54
N TYR A 252 7.16 -12.29 1.12
CA TYR A 252 7.60 -12.11 -0.27
C TYR A 252 7.62 -13.38 -1.12
N GLN A 253 7.01 -14.48 -0.68
CA GLN A 253 6.79 -15.64 -1.55
C GLN A 253 5.96 -15.21 -2.77
N GLU A 254 6.57 -15.21 -3.96
CA GLU A 254 5.91 -14.86 -5.21
C GLU A 254 4.89 -15.93 -5.59
N THR A 255 3.64 -15.52 -5.77
CA THR A 255 2.60 -16.31 -6.43
C THR A 255 2.58 -15.97 -7.92
N ILE A 256 2.23 -16.97 -8.74
CA ILE A 256 2.19 -16.84 -10.20
C ILE A 256 1.10 -15.82 -10.59
N ALA A 257 1.55 -14.59 -10.87
CA ALA A 257 0.96 -13.54 -11.69
C ALA A 257 -0.58 -13.36 -11.63
N ARG A 258 -1.07 -12.60 -10.64
CA ARG A 258 -2.26 -11.75 -10.85
C ARG A 258 -1.80 -10.41 -11.41
N GLY A 259 -1.53 -10.37 -12.71
CA GLY A 259 -1.19 -9.15 -13.44
C GLY A 259 -2.36 -8.16 -13.44
N ARG A 260 -2.52 -7.40 -12.35
CA ARG A 260 -3.33 -6.18 -12.37
C ARG A 260 -2.70 -5.26 -13.44
N PRO A 261 -3.46 -4.71 -14.38
CA PRO A 261 -2.94 -3.64 -15.22
C PRO A 261 -2.41 -2.55 -14.29
N LYS A 262 -1.11 -2.27 -14.33
CA LYS A 262 -0.55 -1.08 -13.69
C LYS A 262 -1.25 0.13 -14.31
N ALA A 263 -1.48 1.17 -13.51
CA ALA A 263 -2.12 2.41 -13.96
C ALA A 263 -1.44 2.94 -15.24
N LEU A 264 -2.12 3.82 -15.98
CA LEU A 264 -1.60 4.38 -17.24
C LEU A 264 -0.17 4.92 -17.01
N CYS A 265 0.82 4.19 -17.54
CA CYS A 265 2.23 4.50 -17.31
C CYS A 265 2.58 5.84 -17.96
N TYR A 266 2.93 6.82 -17.15
CA TYR A 266 4.03 7.72 -17.45
C TYR A 266 5.06 7.50 -16.34
N GLU A 267 6.27 7.10 -16.73
CA GLU A 267 7.35 6.69 -15.82
C GLU A 267 7.88 7.86 -14.94
N ASP A 268 7.39 9.09 -15.17
CA ASP A 268 7.98 10.32 -14.63
C ASP A 268 7.02 11.23 -13.83
N ILE A 269 5.75 10.85 -13.60
CA ILE A 269 4.83 11.67 -12.78
C ILE A 269 4.79 11.11 -11.35
N CYS A 270 5.77 11.48 -10.55
CA CYS A 270 5.63 11.39 -9.09
C CYS A 270 4.76 12.57 -8.62
N LEU A 271 3.58 12.29 -8.06
CA LEU A 271 2.83 13.29 -7.28
C LEU A 271 3.63 13.57 -5.99
N SER A 272 4.50 14.59 -6.02
CA SER A 272 5.03 15.20 -4.81
C SER A 272 3.88 15.88 -4.08
N PHE A 273 3.45 15.32 -2.95
CA PHE A 273 2.62 16.05 -2.00
C PHE A 273 3.44 17.23 -1.46
N ILE A 274 3.13 18.45 -1.89
CA ILE A 274 3.54 19.65 -1.16
C ILE A 274 2.59 19.76 0.03
N THR A 275 2.91 19.05 1.12
CA THR A 275 2.53 19.50 2.45
C THR A 275 3.73 20.24 3.03
N LYS A 276 3.90 21.48 2.59
CA LYS A 276 4.61 22.47 3.40
C LYS A 276 3.57 23.46 3.90
N GLU A 277 3.44 23.46 5.22
CA GLU A 277 2.94 24.51 6.07
C GLU A 277 2.83 25.87 5.36
N LEU A 278 1.61 26.28 5.06
CA LEU A 278 1.26 27.70 5.04
C LEU A 278 1.08 28.11 6.51
N ILE A 279 2.21 28.36 7.16
CA ILE A 279 2.29 29.25 8.32
C ILE A 279 2.99 30.51 7.82
N VAL A 280 2.20 31.52 7.48
CA VAL A 280 2.39 32.92 7.90
C VAL A 280 0.99 33.47 8.16
#